data_AF-M7XZJ6-F1
#
_entry.id   AF-M7XZJ6-F1
#
_cell.length_a   1.000
_cell.length_b   1.000
_cell.length_c   1.000
_cell.angle_alpha   90.00
_cell.angle_beta   90.00
_cell.angle_gamma   90.00
#
_symmetry.space_group_name_H-M   'P 1'
#
loop_
_entity.id
_entity.type
_entity.pdbx_description
1 polymer ?
#
loop_
_entity_poly.entity_id
_entity_poly.type
_entity_poly.pdbx_seq_one_letter_code
_entity_poly.pdbx_strand_id
1 'polypeptide(L)'
;MTNWAQIKLEIKKETQRVFQNISNFNIVETIDLFEKVILYPLNRPELKLDGLETRVPNALEKILVDGLKKADNLSYFPDFAKVEPFLRKILYISDPAKLADLENKKAGLGAFINVLRLNPSRIDFENEKIENLYGSPNFGEHIFRTYNLRNIESHQCENWTNRELYENIESVLTIYLYATKQYANSLRPIVEVPFKEKEPDFKTYLENVKENFRSRIGRFIHIRGKENIMLSQGYVVEKISNHESEIIERKGTVNDLRKNHVSEKRMILWGDAGMGKSTTLEYLAYVDAEEKLRDNKAKLPVYIPLGLLTDKNISLKQTIFSKINVDNNFGEKMLREGRINLFLDAVNEIPRDDNNQLKTLRYREIQNLLNEYKNTFIIVSNRPQDENIFLGVPVFQLQKMDKEQITLFLKKYTEGNEVIAKLILNEIEKDLRLEKIVKTPLMLSRLIEIVKAKGEIPKSEGEIIEKFIFSLYQREKQEKKDANFNIKQIHRLLRYLGYESLEKKDTNSGMTEDEILNYFVKCKEKYSFIIDTSYVIEIASQLGILEKRDEMYTFAHQAYQDYFHAQEEKAILGV
;
A
#
# COMPACT_ATOMS: atom_id res chain seq x y z
N MET A 1 -4.70 -15.33 16.18
CA MET A 1 -5.92 -14.63 15.73
C MET A 1 -6.40 -15.35 14.51
N THR A 2 -7.67 -15.74 14.48
CA THR A 2 -8.28 -16.48 13.36
C THR A 2 -8.22 -15.68 12.06
N ASN A 3 -7.78 -16.31 10.97
CA ASN A 3 -7.59 -15.66 9.68
C ASN A 3 -8.91 -15.50 8.91
N TRP A 4 -9.67 -14.47 9.28
CA TRP A 4 -10.95 -14.17 8.65
C TRP A 4 -10.86 -13.84 7.16
N ALA A 5 -9.74 -13.27 6.69
CA ALA A 5 -9.58 -12.99 5.26
C ALA A 5 -9.66 -14.30 4.43
N GLN A 6 -8.97 -15.35 4.89
CA GLN A 6 -9.01 -16.65 4.22
C GLN A 6 -10.35 -17.37 4.44
N ILE A 7 -10.92 -17.34 5.65
CA ILE A 7 -12.24 -17.93 5.92
C ILE A 7 -13.31 -17.34 5.02
N LYS A 8 -13.36 -16.01 4.87
CA LYS A 8 -14.34 -15.34 4.00
C LYS A 8 -14.21 -15.79 2.54
N LEU A 9 -12.99 -16.03 2.07
CA LEU A 9 -12.72 -16.52 0.72
C LEU A 9 -13.27 -17.94 0.53
N GLU A 10 -13.02 -18.84 1.48
CA GLU A 10 -13.51 -20.22 1.40
C GLU A 10 -15.03 -20.31 1.58
N ILE A 11 -15.64 -19.56 2.51
CA ILE A 11 -17.11 -19.47 2.62
C ILE A 11 -17.73 -19.02 1.30
N LYS A 12 -17.12 -18.02 0.64
CA LYS A 12 -17.58 -17.56 -0.67
C LYS A 12 -17.50 -18.69 -1.70
N LYS A 13 -16.38 -19.41 -1.80
CA LYS A 13 -16.22 -20.53 -2.75
C LYS A 13 -17.27 -21.62 -2.53
N GLU A 14 -17.47 -22.03 -1.27
CA GLU A 14 -18.42 -23.09 -0.91
C GLU A 14 -19.87 -22.68 -1.19
N THR A 15 -20.25 -21.42 -1.00
CA THR A 15 -21.66 -20.99 -1.11
C THR A 15 -22.00 -20.26 -2.41
N GLN A 16 -21.02 -19.94 -3.26
CA GLN A 16 -21.23 -19.14 -4.47
C GLN A 16 -22.25 -19.76 -5.42
N ARG A 17 -22.25 -21.09 -5.58
CA ARG A 17 -23.18 -21.80 -6.48
C ARG A 17 -24.63 -21.68 -6.05
N VAL A 18 -24.88 -21.61 -4.75
CA VAL A 18 -26.22 -21.47 -4.16
C VAL A 18 -26.77 -20.06 -4.39
N PHE A 19 -25.94 -19.03 -4.20
CA PHE A 19 -26.39 -17.63 -4.24
C PHE A 19 -26.26 -16.94 -5.62
N GLN A 20 -25.58 -17.55 -6.60
CA GLN A 20 -25.28 -16.92 -7.91
C GLN A 20 -26.52 -16.43 -8.68
N ASN A 21 -27.67 -17.08 -8.51
CA ASN A 21 -28.91 -16.78 -9.24
C ASN A 21 -29.93 -15.99 -8.41
N ILE A 22 -29.56 -15.53 -7.21
CA ILE A 22 -30.48 -14.86 -6.28
C ILE A 22 -30.36 -13.36 -6.46
N SER A 23 -31.38 -12.76 -7.09
CA SER A 23 -31.50 -11.32 -7.26
C SER A 23 -31.38 -10.60 -5.91
N ASN A 24 -30.58 -9.52 -5.85
CA ASN A 24 -30.35 -8.70 -4.66
C ASN A 24 -29.58 -9.36 -3.50
N PHE A 25 -28.86 -10.47 -3.75
CA PHE A 25 -27.95 -11.08 -2.77
C PHE A 25 -26.49 -10.72 -3.05
N ASN A 26 -25.91 -9.79 -2.27
CA ASN A 26 -24.47 -9.54 -2.30
C ASN A 26 -23.77 -10.48 -1.31
N ILE A 27 -23.15 -11.54 -1.84
CA ILE A 27 -22.47 -12.57 -1.04
C ILE A 27 -21.32 -12.00 -0.20
N VAL A 28 -20.54 -11.08 -0.77
CA VAL A 28 -19.36 -10.50 -0.10
C VAL A 28 -19.80 -9.64 1.08
N GLU A 29 -20.79 -8.75 0.88
CA GLU A 29 -21.33 -7.93 1.96
C GLU A 29 -22.03 -8.76 3.04
N THR A 30 -22.68 -9.86 2.66
CA THR A 30 -23.40 -10.72 3.61
C THR A 30 -22.43 -11.52 4.47
N ILE A 31 -21.34 -12.03 3.88
CA ILE A 31 -20.25 -12.68 4.61
C ILE A 31 -19.58 -11.71 5.58
N ASP A 32 -19.37 -10.45 5.17
CA ASP A 32 -18.80 -9.43 6.05
C ASP A 32 -19.70 -9.09 7.24
N LEU A 33 -21.01 -8.98 7.00
CA LEU A 33 -21.97 -8.79 8.08
C LEU A 33 -22.06 -10.00 9.00
N PHE A 34 -21.97 -11.21 8.44
CA PHE A 34 -21.99 -12.47 9.20
C PHE A 34 -20.84 -12.55 10.20
N GLU A 35 -19.61 -12.24 9.77
CA GLU A 35 -18.44 -12.14 10.66
C GLU A 35 -18.74 -11.16 11.80
N LYS A 36 -19.20 -9.95 11.48
CA LYS A 36 -19.47 -8.91 12.48
C LYS A 36 -20.52 -9.34 13.50
N VAL A 37 -21.56 -10.05 13.06
CA VAL A 37 -22.60 -10.61 13.95
C VAL A 37 -22.02 -11.70 14.84
N ILE A 38 -21.19 -12.59 14.30
CA ILE A 38 -20.51 -13.63 15.09
C ILE A 38 -19.63 -12.99 16.16
N LEU A 39 -18.82 -12.01 15.79
CA LEU A 39 -17.85 -11.38 16.68
C LEU A 39 -18.45 -10.32 17.62
N TYR A 40 -19.72 -9.93 17.41
CA TYR A 40 -20.37 -8.92 18.24
C TYR A 40 -20.50 -9.37 19.71
N PRO A 41 -19.93 -8.64 20.69
CA PRO A 41 -19.96 -9.05 22.09
C PRO A 41 -21.37 -8.80 22.68
N LEU A 42 -21.95 -9.82 23.31
CA LEU A 42 -23.28 -9.71 23.94
C LEU A 42 -23.22 -9.24 25.39
N ASN A 43 -22.08 -9.42 26.06
CA ASN A 43 -21.84 -9.04 27.46
C ASN A 43 -22.95 -9.51 28.43
N ARG A 44 -23.52 -10.70 28.19
CA ARG A 44 -24.59 -11.30 29.00
C ARG A 44 -24.38 -12.81 29.17
N PRO A 45 -23.63 -13.23 30.20
CA PRO A 45 -23.33 -14.63 30.49
C PRO A 45 -24.58 -15.51 30.64
N GLU A 46 -25.67 -14.93 31.12
CA GLU A 46 -26.95 -15.59 31.39
C GLU A 46 -27.59 -16.19 30.12
N LEU A 47 -27.33 -15.61 28.93
CA LEU A 47 -27.90 -16.10 27.66
C LEU A 47 -27.24 -17.39 27.15
N LYS A 48 -26.09 -17.77 27.71
CA LYS A 48 -25.24 -18.90 27.26
C LYS A 48 -24.91 -18.85 25.77
N LEU A 49 -24.79 -17.64 25.22
CA LEU A 49 -24.41 -17.38 23.82
C LEU A 49 -22.95 -16.95 23.69
N ASP A 50 -22.25 -16.78 24.81
CA ASP A 50 -20.83 -16.43 24.86
C ASP A 50 -19.97 -17.64 24.40
N GLY A 51 -18.89 -17.35 23.67
CA GLY A 51 -18.02 -18.36 23.05
C GLY A 51 -18.44 -18.79 21.64
N LEU A 52 -19.44 -18.16 21.02
CA LEU A 52 -19.74 -18.34 19.59
C LEU A 52 -18.67 -17.65 18.73
N GLU A 53 -18.22 -16.49 19.18
CA GLU A 53 -17.17 -15.64 18.61
C GLU A 53 -15.79 -16.30 18.56
N THR A 54 -15.61 -17.42 19.28
CA THR A 54 -14.37 -18.22 19.28
C THR A 54 -14.57 -19.59 18.64
N ARG A 55 -15.62 -20.33 19.02
CA ARG A 55 -15.86 -21.70 18.55
C ARG A 55 -16.15 -21.79 17.06
N VAL A 56 -17.06 -20.96 16.54
CA VAL A 56 -17.43 -21.01 15.11
C VAL A 56 -16.26 -20.56 14.23
N PRO A 57 -15.54 -19.45 14.50
CA PRO A 57 -14.39 -19.07 13.69
C PRO A 57 -13.27 -20.10 13.73
N ASN A 58 -12.98 -20.70 14.90
CA ASN A 58 -11.99 -21.77 15.00
C ASN A 58 -12.41 -23.01 14.19
N ALA A 59 -13.68 -23.43 14.27
CA ALA A 59 -14.18 -24.55 13.48
C ALA A 59 -14.09 -24.26 11.97
N LEU A 60 -14.46 -23.05 11.53
CA LEU A 60 -14.36 -22.64 10.13
C LEU A 60 -12.90 -22.61 9.63
N GLU A 61 -11.97 -22.11 10.44
CA GLU A 61 -10.54 -22.12 10.13
C GLU A 61 -10.01 -23.56 9.95
N LYS A 62 -10.32 -24.44 10.91
CA LYS A 62 -9.88 -25.84 10.89
C LYS A 62 -10.45 -26.62 9.70
N ILE A 63 -11.73 -26.43 9.39
CA ILE A 63 -12.43 -27.18 8.36
C ILE A 63 -12.12 -26.65 6.95
N LEU A 64 -12.11 -25.33 6.76
CA LEU A 64 -12.04 -24.72 5.43
C LEU A 64 -10.61 -24.31 5.02
N VAL A 65 -9.74 -23.99 5.98
CA VAL A 65 -8.42 -23.39 5.70
C VAL A 65 -7.28 -24.36 5.95
N ASP A 66 -7.26 -25.02 7.11
CA ASP A 66 -6.09 -25.82 7.54
C ASP A 66 -5.92 -27.15 6.78
N GLY A 67 -6.88 -27.52 5.92
CA GLY A 67 -6.80 -28.72 5.08
C GLY A 67 -6.59 -30.01 5.89
N LEU A 68 -7.20 -30.11 7.08
CA LEU A 68 -6.98 -31.22 7.99
C LEU A 68 -7.47 -32.55 7.41
N LYS A 69 -6.99 -33.66 7.99
CA LYS A 69 -7.49 -34.99 7.66
C LYS A 69 -8.99 -35.05 7.99
N LYS A 70 -9.74 -35.85 7.23
CA LYS A 70 -11.19 -36.02 7.38
C LYS A 70 -11.61 -36.26 8.85
N ALA A 71 -10.91 -37.14 9.57
CA ALA A 71 -11.20 -37.44 10.98
C ALA A 71 -11.11 -36.20 11.89
N ASP A 72 -10.15 -35.31 11.60
CA ASP A 72 -9.93 -34.08 12.37
C ASP A 72 -11.02 -33.04 12.06
N ASN A 73 -11.46 -32.92 10.79
CA ASN A 73 -12.57 -32.02 10.40
C ASN A 73 -13.89 -32.37 11.11
N LEU A 74 -14.16 -33.67 11.31
CA LEU A 74 -15.39 -34.15 11.96
C LEU A 74 -15.43 -33.80 13.45
N SER A 75 -14.26 -33.62 14.09
CA SER A 75 -14.19 -33.20 15.49
C SER A 75 -14.65 -31.75 15.71
N TYR A 76 -14.40 -30.87 14.73
CA TYR A 76 -14.78 -29.45 14.78
C TYR A 76 -16.15 -29.15 14.14
N PHE A 77 -16.68 -30.07 13.32
CA PHE A 77 -17.93 -29.86 12.61
C PHE A 77 -19.13 -29.54 13.53
N PRO A 78 -19.36 -30.22 14.67
CA PRO A 78 -20.49 -29.90 15.55
C PRO A 78 -20.48 -28.49 16.13
N ASP A 79 -19.30 -27.91 16.38
CA ASP A 79 -19.15 -26.54 16.90
C ASP A 79 -19.66 -25.47 15.93
N PHE A 80 -19.67 -25.80 14.63
CA PHE A 80 -20.13 -24.94 13.55
C PHE A 80 -21.54 -25.32 13.06
N ALA A 81 -21.91 -26.60 13.09
CA ALA A 81 -23.17 -27.12 12.54
C ALA A 81 -24.42 -26.81 13.38
N LYS A 82 -24.25 -26.63 14.69
CA LYS A 82 -25.35 -26.30 15.62
C LYS A 82 -25.72 -24.82 15.47
N VAL A 83 -26.63 -24.50 14.54
CA VAL A 83 -26.99 -23.10 14.19
C VAL A 83 -27.85 -22.35 15.21
N GLU A 84 -28.51 -23.07 16.13
CA GLU A 84 -29.46 -22.46 17.08
C GLU A 84 -28.87 -21.28 17.88
N PRO A 85 -27.65 -21.34 18.43
CA PRO A 85 -27.04 -20.23 19.16
C PRO A 85 -26.86 -18.98 18.30
N PHE A 86 -26.53 -19.13 17.02
CA PHE A 86 -26.43 -17.99 16.10
C PHE A 86 -27.79 -17.37 15.78
N LEU A 87 -28.82 -18.19 15.56
CA LEU A 87 -30.19 -17.70 15.36
C LEU A 87 -30.71 -16.95 16.59
N ARG A 88 -30.43 -17.48 17.80
CA ARG A 88 -30.68 -16.79 19.07
C ARG A 88 -29.93 -15.45 19.14
N LYS A 89 -28.67 -15.40 18.69
CA LYS A 89 -27.88 -14.15 18.63
C LYS A 89 -28.47 -13.12 17.67
N ILE A 90 -28.90 -13.52 16.45
CA ILE A 90 -29.61 -12.63 15.52
C ILE A 90 -30.89 -12.09 16.17
N LEU A 91 -31.69 -12.97 16.79
CA LEU A 91 -32.95 -12.57 17.41
C LEU A 91 -32.70 -11.65 18.61
N TYR A 92 -31.68 -11.89 19.43
CA TYR A 92 -31.30 -11.00 20.51
C TYR A 92 -30.94 -9.60 20.01
N ILE A 93 -30.13 -9.50 18.95
CA ILE A 93 -29.69 -8.22 18.41
C ILE A 93 -30.87 -7.47 17.77
N SER A 94 -31.78 -8.18 17.10
CA SER A 94 -32.88 -7.56 16.34
C SER A 94 -34.17 -7.34 17.14
N ASP A 95 -34.53 -8.24 18.05
CA ASP A 95 -35.74 -8.23 18.86
C ASP A 95 -35.56 -9.00 20.19
N PRO A 96 -34.92 -8.36 21.21
CA PRO A 96 -34.66 -8.99 22.50
C PRO A 96 -35.92 -9.48 23.24
N ALA A 97 -37.05 -8.78 23.08
CA ALA A 97 -38.30 -9.11 23.74
C ALA A 97 -38.85 -10.45 23.24
N LYS A 98 -38.74 -10.69 21.93
CA LYS A 98 -39.17 -11.94 21.31
C LYS A 98 -38.28 -13.12 21.65
N LEU A 99 -36.98 -12.90 21.86
CA LEU A 99 -36.11 -13.94 22.40
C LEU A 99 -36.55 -14.35 23.82
N ALA A 100 -36.82 -13.39 24.69
CA ALA A 100 -37.25 -13.66 26.07
C ALA A 100 -38.56 -14.46 26.13
N ASP A 101 -39.52 -14.17 25.25
CA ASP A 101 -40.77 -14.95 25.13
C ASP A 101 -40.50 -16.42 24.74
N LEU A 102 -39.60 -16.65 23.77
CA LEU A 102 -39.24 -18.01 23.35
C LEU A 102 -38.47 -18.78 24.43
N GLU A 103 -37.61 -18.12 25.18
CA GLU A 103 -36.86 -18.73 26.29
C GLU A 103 -37.79 -19.15 27.43
N ASN A 104 -38.76 -18.30 27.79
CA ASN A 104 -39.77 -18.63 28.81
C ASN A 104 -40.61 -19.85 28.41
N LYS A 105 -40.87 -20.02 27.11
CA LYS A 105 -41.61 -21.16 26.54
C LYS A 105 -40.74 -22.41 26.33
N LYS A 106 -39.43 -22.36 26.62
CA LYS A 106 -38.45 -23.42 26.34
C LYS A 106 -38.53 -23.90 24.89
N ALA A 107 -38.69 -22.96 23.96
CA ALA A 107 -38.88 -23.27 22.55
C ALA A 107 -37.58 -23.81 21.92
N GLY A 108 -37.69 -24.85 21.08
CA GLY A 108 -36.56 -25.41 20.34
C GLY A 108 -36.28 -24.70 19.01
N LEU A 109 -35.24 -25.16 18.28
CA LEU A 109 -34.80 -24.61 16.99
C LEU A 109 -35.93 -24.26 16.00
N GLY A 110 -36.95 -25.10 15.88
CA GLY A 110 -38.06 -24.87 14.94
C GLY A 110 -38.82 -23.56 15.22
N ALA A 111 -38.95 -23.17 16.48
CA ALA A 111 -39.58 -21.90 16.85
C ALA A 111 -38.73 -20.69 16.43
N PHE A 112 -37.41 -20.78 16.57
CA PHE A 112 -36.49 -19.73 16.11
C PHE A 112 -36.51 -19.59 14.59
N ILE A 113 -36.51 -20.71 13.85
CA ILE A 113 -36.65 -20.72 12.39
C ILE A 113 -37.94 -20.02 11.94
N ASN A 114 -39.06 -20.31 12.61
CA ASN A 114 -40.35 -19.71 12.28
C ASN A 114 -40.39 -18.21 12.63
N VAL A 115 -39.90 -17.84 13.81
CA VAL A 115 -39.86 -16.44 14.25
C VAL A 115 -38.97 -15.58 13.35
N LEU A 116 -37.84 -16.13 12.90
CA LEU A 116 -36.93 -15.49 11.96
C LEU A 116 -37.40 -15.59 10.49
N ARG A 117 -38.57 -16.19 10.24
CA ARG A 117 -39.17 -16.37 8.91
C ARG A 117 -38.24 -17.06 7.91
N LEU A 118 -37.43 -18.02 8.38
CA LEU A 118 -36.49 -18.77 7.54
C LEU A 118 -37.15 -19.96 6.83
N ASN A 119 -38.35 -20.39 7.26
CA ASN A 119 -39.12 -21.46 6.61
C ASN A 119 -40.44 -20.93 6.00
N PRO A 120 -40.38 -20.05 4.97
CA PRO A 120 -41.59 -19.52 4.34
C PRO A 120 -42.40 -20.60 3.61
N SER A 121 -41.74 -21.66 3.15
CA SER A 121 -42.35 -22.80 2.45
C SER A 121 -43.07 -23.78 3.39
N ARG A 122 -43.04 -23.54 4.72
CA ARG A 122 -43.68 -24.36 5.76
C ARG A 122 -43.30 -25.86 5.67
N ILE A 123 -42.03 -26.13 5.44
CA ILE A 123 -41.47 -27.48 5.41
C ILE A 123 -41.73 -28.15 6.76
N ASP A 124 -42.27 -29.37 6.73
CA ASP A 124 -42.43 -30.23 7.89
C ASP A 124 -41.11 -30.97 8.15
N PHE A 125 -40.33 -30.48 9.12
CA PHE A 125 -39.02 -31.06 9.41
C PHE A 125 -39.06 -32.47 10.01
N GLU A 126 -40.22 -32.96 10.45
CA GLU A 126 -40.36 -34.29 11.04
C GLU A 126 -40.77 -35.35 10.02
N ASN A 127 -41.61 -34.97 9.06
CA ASN A 127 -42.23 -35.92 8.12
C ASN A 127 -41.77 -35.77 6.67
N GLU A 128 -41.09 -34.67 6.32
CA GLU A 128 -40.60 -34.45 4.94
C GLU A 128 -39.35 -35.28 4.62
N LYS A 129 -39.12 -35.49 3.32
CA LYS A 129 -37.94 -36.19 2.82
C LYS A 129 -37.04 -35.28 2.01
N ILE A 130 -35.72 -35.42 2.15
CA ILE A 130 -34.74 -34.55 1.48
C ILE A 130 -34.89 -34.60 -0.05
N GLU A 131 -35.29 -35.74 -0.60
CA GLU A 131 -35.50 -35.95 -2.03
C GLU A 131 -36.58 -35.05 -2.62
N ASN A 132 -37.54 -34.62 -1.81
CA ASN A 132 -38.62 -33.73 -2.23
C ASN A 132 -38.20 -32.24 -2.19
N LEU A 133 -37.04 -31.93 -1.62
CA LEU A 133 -36.62 -30.57 -1.32
C LEU A 133 -35.48 -30.06 -2.20
N TYR A 134 -34.88 -30.91 -3.03
CA TYR A 134 -33.82 -30.52 -3.97
C TYR A 134 -34.28 -29.37 -4.88
N GLY A 135 -33.53 -28.27 -4.86
CA GLY A 135 -33.85 -27.07 -5.66
C GLY A 135 -35.11 -26.31 -5.22
N SER A 136 -35.65 -26.62 -4.04
CA SER A 136 -36.81 -25.90 -3.49
C SER A 136 -36.49 -24.41 -3.26
N PRO A 137 -37.48 -23.51 -3.46
CA PRO A 137 -37.29 -22.09 -3.23
C PRO A 137 -36.99 -21.80 -1.76
N ASN A 138 -36.37 -20.64 -1.50
CA ASN A 138 -36.05 -20.18 -0.15
C ASN A 138 -35.13 -21.13 0.65
N PHE A 139 -34.23 -21.83 -0.05
CA PHE A 139 -33.23 -22.71 0.56
C PHE A 139 -33.82 -23.87 1.38
N GLY A 140 -34.98 -24.41 0.94
CA GLY A 140 -35.70 -25.46 1.65
C GLY A 140 -34.89 -26.75 1.88
N GLU A 141 -34.05 -27.12 0.92
CA GLU A 141 -33.10 -28.23 1.10
C GLU A 141 -32.12 -27.96 2.25
N HIS A 142 -31.47 -26.80 2.22
CA HIS A 142 -30.43 -26.42 3.16
C HIS A 142 -31.00 -26.23 4.59
N ILE A 143 -32.21 -25.70 4.72
CA ILE A 143 -32.84 -25.52 6.04
C ILE A 143 -33.26 -26.85 6.66
N PHE A 144 -33.73 -27.80 5.84
CA PHE A 144 -34.05 -29.15 6.29
C PHE A 144 -32.79 -29.90 6.74
N ARG A 145 -31.71 -29.89 5.94
CA ARG A 145 -30.43 -30.50 6.34
C ARG A 145 -29.93 -29.90 7.65
N THR A 146 -29.90 -28.57 7.74
CA THR A 146 -29.43 -27.86 8.94
C THR A 146 -30.28 -28.17 10.18
N TYR A 147 -31.60 -28.28 10.04
CA TYR A 147 -32.48 -28.64 11.16
C TYR A 147 -32.19 -30.05 11.70
N ASN A 148 -31.86 -30.99 10.82
CA ASN A 148 -31.53 -32.35 11.21
C ASN A 148 -30.16 -32.48 11.89
N LEU A 149 -29.29 -31.46 11.75
CA LEU A 149 -28.00 -31.36 12.45
C LEU A 149 -28.10 -30.77 13.86
N ARG A 150 -29.29 -30.37 14.34
CA ARG A 150 -29.48 -29.66 15.62
C ARG A 150 -28.86 -30.35 16.85
N ASN A 151 -28.79 -31.68 16.83
CA ASN A 151 -28.25 -32.51 17.91
C ASN A 151 -27.01 -33.30 17.46
N ILE A 152 -26.31 -32.86 16.41
CA ILE A 152 -25.17 -33.61 15.85
C ILE A 152 -24.00 -33.64 16.84
N GLU A 153 -23.40 -34.82 17.02
CA GLU A 153 -22.20 -35.05 17.82
C GLU A 153 -21.08 -35.64 16.95
N SER A 154 -19.82 -35.45 17.32
CA SER A 154 -18.66 -35.81 16.47
C SER A 154 -18.66 -37.29 16.03
N HIS A 155 -19.07 -38.21 16.92
CA HIS A 155 -19.14 -39.64 16.63
C HIS A 155 -20.21 -40.01 15.58
N GLN A 156 -21.24 -39.18 15.40
CA GLN A 156 -22.29 -39.38 14.41
C GLN A 156 -21.83 -38.99 12.99
N CYS A 157 -20.74 -38.22 12.89
CA CYS A 157 -20.15 -37.79 11.63
C CYS A 157 -19.07 -38.77 11.12
N GLU A 158 -18.57 -39.70 11.93
CA GLU A 158 -17.45 -40.62 11.60
C GLU A 158 -17.67 -41.42 10.32
N ASN A 159 -18.92 -41.80 10.05
CA ASN A 159 -19.30 -42.63 8.91
C ASN A 159 -19.61 -41.83 7.63
N TRP A 160 -19.61 -40.49 7.68
CA TRP A 160 -19.95 -39.66 6.51
C TRP A 160 -18.87 -39.73 5.45
N THR A 161 -19.25 -39.73 4.18
CA THR A 161 -18.36 -39.50 3.04
C THR A 161 -17.90 -38.04 2.99
N ASN A 162 -16.82 -37.74 2.25
CA ASN A 162 -16.40 -36.35 2.03
C ASN A 162 -17.51 -35.52 1.38
N ARG A 163 -18.26 -36.14 0.45
CA ARG A 163 -19.40 -35.50 -0.20
C ARG A 163 -20.46 -35.07 0.81
N GLU A 164 -20.89 -35.98 1.69
CA GLU A 164 -21.89 -35.66 2.72
C GLU A 164 -21.40 -34.57 3.69
N LEU A 165 -20.12 -34.57 4.04
CA LEU A 165 -19.54 -33.51 4.88
C LEU A 165 -19.66 -32.14 4.20
N TYR A 166 -19.23 -32.00 2.94
CA TYR A 166 -19.28 -30.72 2.24
C TYR A 166 -20.70 -30.28 1.88
N GLU A 167 -21.62 -31.20 1.55
CA GLU A 167 -23.05 -30.86 1.36
C GLU A 167 -23.68 -30.29 2.64
N ASN A 168 -23.32 -30.84 3.80
CA ASN A 168 -23.76 -30.32 5.08
C ASN A 168 -23.06 -29.00 5.44
N ILE A 169 -21.78 -28.82 5.08
CA ILE A 169 -21.08 -27.55 5.26
C ILE A 169 -21.75 -26.43 4.46
N GLU A 170 -21.98 -26.65 3.16
CA GLU A 170 -22.66 -25.71 2.27
C GLU A 170 -24.03 -25.34 2.80
N SER A 171 -24.79 -26.32 3.31
CA SER A 171 -26.13 -26.10 3.86
C SER A 171 -26.12 -25.24 5.13
N VAL A 172 -25.23 -25.52 6.08
CA VAL A 172 -25.12 -24.73 7.31
C VAL A 172 -24.68 -23.29 7.00
N LEU A 173 -23.67 -23.12 6.15
CA LEU A 173 -23.21 -21.79 5.72
C LEU A 173 -24.31 -21.02 4.99
N THR A 174 -25.08 -21.70 4.13
CA THR A 174 -26.22 -21.10 3.43
C THR A 174 -27.24 -20.55 4.42
N ILE A 175 -27.57 -21.30 5.49
CA ILE A 175 -28.52 -20.83 6.51
C ILE A 175 -27.96 -19.68 7.35
N TYR A 176 -26.66 -19.69 7.68
CA TYR A 176 -26.01 -18.54 8.32
C TYR A 176 -26.12 -17.26 7.50
N LEU A 177 -25.78 -17.34 6.20
CA LEU A 177 -25.82 -16.19 5.31
C LEU A 177 -27.26 -15.76 5.01
N TYR A 178 -28.19 -16.70 4.84
CA TYR A 178 -29.60 -16.40 4.62
C TYR A 178 -30.20 -15.65 5.81
N ALA A 179 -29.99 -16.14 7.04
CA ALA A 179 -30.47 -15.46 8.25
C ALA A 179 -29.85 -14.08 8.42
N THR A 180 -28.55 -13.95 8.16
CA THR A 180 -27.83 -12.67 8.21
C THR A 180 -28.41 -11.67 7.21
N LYS A 181 -28.65 -12.10 5.97
CA LYS A 181 -29.22 -11.25 4.92
C LYS A 181 -30.65 -10.82 5.27
N GLN A 182 -31.47 -11.74 5.76
CA GLN A 182 -32.87 -11.48 6.11
C GLN A 182 -33.01 -10.36 7.16
N TYR A 183 -32.05 -10.28 8.09
CA TYR A 183 -32.03 -9.30 9.18
C TYR A 183 -31.00 -8.17 8.98
N ALA A 184 -30.42 -8.04 7.78
CA ALA A 184 -29.29 -7.14 7.56
C ALA A 184 -29.57 -5.67 7.94
N ASN A 185 -30.78 -5.18 7.68
CA ASN A 185 -31.17 -3.80 7.98
C ASN A 185 -31.23 -3.52 9.49
N SER A 186 -31.63 -4.49 10.30
CA SER A 186 -31.67 -4.36 11.76
C SER A 186 -30.31 -4.62 12.40
N LEU A 187 -29.50 -5.50 11.81
CA LEU A 187 -28.18 -5.89 12.34
C LEU A 187 -27.14 -4.80 12.10
N ARG A 188 -27.02 -4.27 10.85
CA ARG A 188 -25.95 -3.34 10.44
C ARG A 188 -25.77 -2.15 11.40
N PRO A 189 -26.82 -1.39 11.79
CA PRO A 189 -26.65 -0.23 12.67
C PRO A 189 -26.10 -0.57 14.05
N ILE A 190 -26.32 -1.79 14.53
CA ILE A 190 -25.92 -2.23 15.88
C ILE A 190 -24.52 -2.84 15.83
N VAL A 191 -24.33 -3.80 14.92
CA VAL A 191 -23.08 -4.55 14.88
C VAL A 191 -21.95 -3.75 14.26
N GLU A 192 -22.21 -2.80 13.35
CA GLU A 192 -21.14 -1.98 12.78
C GLU A 192 -20.60 -0.92 13.74
N VAL A 193 -21.33 -0.55 14.80
CA VAL A 193 -20.92 0.53 15.74
C VAL A 193 -19.65 0.16 16.51
N PRO A 194 -19.52 -1.02 17.14
CA PRO A 194 -18.26 -1.46 17.76
C PRO A 194 -17.09 -1.56 16.78
N PHE A 195 -17.35 -1.86 15.50
CA PHE A 195 -16.32 -1.91 14.45
C PHE A 195 -16.04 -0.54 13.80
N LYS A 196 -16.85 0.50 14.08
CA LYS A 196 -16.67 1.87 13.58
C LYS A 196 -15.78 2.74 14.47
N GLU A 197 -15.39 2.29 15.68
CA GLU A 197 -14.71 3.14 16.68
C GLU A 197 -13.36 2.65 17.22
N LYS A 198 -12.80 1.52 16.76
CA LYS A 198 -11.35 1.31 16.91
C LYS A 198 -10.66 1.87 15.68
N GLU A 199 -10.16 3.10 15.80
CA GLU A 199 -9.16 3.60 14.86
C GLU A 199 -8.04 2.55 14.77
N PRO A 200 -7.70 2.08 13.55
CA PRO A 200 -6.62 1.12 13.38
C PRO A 200 -5.36 1.61 14.09
N ASP A 201 -4.63 0.70 14.74
CA ASP A 201 -3.37 1.07 15.33
C ASP A 201 -2.33 1.28 14.23
N PHE A 202 -2.06 2.54 13.91
CA PHE A 202 -1.06 2.93 12.92
C PHE A 202 0.36 2.98 13.48
N LYS A 203 0.59 2.64 14.75
CA LYS A 203 1.90 2.80 15.41
C LYS A 203 3.02 2.09 14.64
N THR A 204 2.84 0.83 14.26
CA THR A 204 3.85 0.08 13.49
C THR A 204 4.15 0.74 12.15
N TYR A 205 3.13 1.17 11.43
CA TYR A 205 3.29 1.90 10.17
C TYR A 205 4.06 3.21 10.35
N LEU A 206 3.69 4.01 11.36
CA LEU A 206 4.30 5.30 11.65
C LEU A 206 5.76 5.19 12.08
N GLU A 207 6.10 4.18 12.89
CA GLU A 207 7.49 3.92 13.28
C GLU A 207 8.33 3.49 12.07
N ASN A 208 7.78 2.68 11.15
CA ASN A 208 8.46 2.33 9.90
C ASN A 208 8.71 3.57 9.03
N VAL A 209 7.73 4.48 8.91
CA VAL A 209 7.90 5.75 8.18
C VAL A 209 9.03 6.59 8.80
N LYS A 210 9.11 6.64 10.14
CA LYS A 210 10.19 7.35 10.84
C LYS A 210 11.55 6.73 10.59
N GLU A 211 11.66 5.42 10.74
CA GLU A 211 12.94 4.71 10.61
C GLU A 211 13.52 4.87 9.20
N ASN A 212 12.66 4.83 8.16
CA ASN A 212 13.06 5.02 6.75
C ASN A 212 13.73 6.37 6.46
N PHE A 213 13.49 7.40 7.27
CA PHE A 213 14.11 8.72 7.10
C PHE A 213 15.11 9.09 8.20
N ARG A 214 15.15 8.32 9.30
CA ARG A 214 15.91 8.63 10.50
C ARG A 214 17.39 8.87 10.25
N SER A 215 18.03 8.06 9.40
CA SER A 215 19.46 8.22 9.07
C SER A 215 19.75 9.50 8.26
N ARG A 216 18.74 10.06 7.59
CA ARG A 216 18.86 11.22 6.69
C ARG A 216 18.51 12.54 7.38
N ILE A 217 17.82 12.51 8.52
CA ILE A 217 17.32 13.72 9.21
C ILE A 217 18.42 14.72 9.57
N GLY A 218 19.57 14.25 10.08
CA GLY A 218 20.69 15.10 10.49
C GLY A 218 21.31 15.87 9.33
N ARG A 219 21.21 15.31 8.12
CA ARG A 219 21.77 15.86 6.88
C ARG A 219 20.73 16.61 6.04
N PHE A 220 19.44 16.47 6.33
CA PHE A 220 18.37 17.12 5.58
C PHE A 220 18.45 18.65 5.59
N ILE A 221 18.17 19.27 4.43
CA ILE A 221 18.06 20.72 4.27
C ILE A 221 16.79 21.02 3.49
N HIS A 222 16.06 22.04 3.95
CA HIS A 222 14.87 22.52 3.27
C HIS A 222 15.25 23.18 1.96
N ILE A 223 14.73 22.65 0.86
CA ILE A 223 14.72 23.31 -0.43
C ILE A 223 13.46 24.18 -0.53
N ARG A 224 13.64 25.42 -0.97
CA ARG A 224 12.52 26.38 -1.08
C ARG A 224 11.72 26.08 -2.33
N GLY A 225 10.40 26.11 -2.22
CA GLY A 225 9.46 26.09 -3.33
C GLY A 225 9.00 27.51 -3.65
N LYS A 226 8.71 27.75 -4.93
CA LYS A 226 8.09 28.99 -5.42
C LYS A 226 6.98 28.62 -6.41
N GLU A 227 5.80 29.20 -6.24
CA GLU A 227 4.67 28.97 -7.12
C GLU A 227 4.96 29.47 -8.54
N ASN A 228 4.65 28.65 -9.54
CA ASN A 228 4.62 29.04 -10.94
C ASN A 228 3.18 29.44 -11.31
N ILE A 229 2.90 30.74 -11.23
CA ILE A 229 1.57 31.32 -11.48
C ILE A 229 1.12 31.05 -12.92
N MET A 230 2.03 31.08 -13.90
CA MET A 230 1.69 30.85 -15.32
C MET A 230 1.15 29.45 -15.56
N LEU A 231 1.77 28.44 -14.95
CA LEU A 231 1.30 27.05 -15.05
C LEU A 231 0.04 26.78 -14.22
N SER A 232 -0.23 27.67 -13.27
CA SER A 232 -1.41 27.61 -12.40
C SER A 232 -2.62 28.35 -12.99
N GLN A 233 -2.51 28.92 -14.20
CA GLN A 233 -3.50 29.82 -14.81
C GLN A 233 -4.92 29.22 -14.93
N GLY A 234 -5.06 27.90 -15.14
CA GLY A 234 -6.39 27.25 -15.14
C GLY A 234 -7.13 27.34 -13.78
N TYR A 235 -6.40 27.47 -12.68
CA TYR A 235 -6.96 27.61 -11.33
C TYR A 235 -7.17 29.08 -10.92
N VAL A 236 -6.32 29.96 -11.44
CA VAL A 236 -6.34 31.40 -11.16
C VAL A 236 -7.59 32.06 -11.77
N VAL A 237 -8.04 31.60 -12.94
CA VAL A 237 -9.23 32.16 -13.62
C VAL A 237 -10.55 31.88 -12.85
N GLU A 238 -10.71 30.73 -12.18
CA GLU A 238 -11.93 30.44 -11.40
C GLU A 238 -12.06 31.33 -10.16
N LYS A 239 -10.95 31.70 -9.51
CA LYS A 239 -10.96 32.56 -8.30
C LYS A 239 -11.02 34.06 -8.60
N ILE A 240 -10.59 34.52 -9.79
CA ILE A 240 -10.56 35.96 -10.16
C ILE A 240 -11.95 36.54 -10.44
N SER A 241 -12.99 35.71 -10.59
CA SER A 241 -14.37 36.21 -10.75
C SER A 241 -14.88 37.05 -9.57
N ASN A 242 -14.19 37.03 -8.41
CA ASN A 242 -14.45 37.92 -7.28
C ASN A 242 -13.15 38.48 -6.70
N HIS A 243 -12.89 39.76 -6.98
CA HIS A 243 -11.86 40.66 -6.41
C HIS A 243 -10.48 40.73 -7.12
N GLU A 244 -10.18 41.94 -7.62
CA GLU A 244 -8.86 42.45 -8.02
C GLU A 244 -7.87 42.39 -6.84
N SER A 245 -7.30 41.22 -6.59
CA SER A 245 -6.20 41.04 -5.63
C SER A 245 -4.91 40.85 -6.42
N GLU A 246 -3.88 41.64 -6.13
CA GLU A 246 -2.53 41.40 -6.66
C GLU A 246 -2.14 39.93 -6.44
N ILE A 247 -1.66 39.26 -7.49
CA ILE A 247 -1.24 37.86 -7.39
C ILE A 247 0.04 37.81 -6.55
N ILE A 248 -0.11 37.60 -5.25
CA ILE A 248 1.02 37.44 -4.33
C ILE A 248 1.65 36.07 -4.59
N GLU A 249 2.88 36.10 -5.09
CA GLU A 249 3.68 34.91 -5.31
C GLU A 249 3.94 34.15 -4.00
N ARG A 250 3.46 32.90 -3.90
CA ARG A 250 3.71 32.03 -2.75
C ARG A 250 5.09 31.40 -2.85
N LYS A 251 5.95 31.64 -1.85
CA LYS A 251 7.30 31.07 -1.75
C LYS A 251 7.65 30.73 -0.31
N GLY A 252 8.43 29.68 -0.08
CA GLY A 252 8.80 29.24 1.26
C GLY A 252 9.34 27.82 1.27
N THR A 253 9.46 27.22 2.46
CA THR A 253 9.71 25.77 2.54
C THR A 253 8.43 25.02 2.16
N VAL A 254 8.54 23.82 1.59
CA VAL A 254 7.36 23.05 1.18
C VAL A 254 6.43 22.75 2.36
N ASN A 255 6.98 22.50 3.55
CA ASN A 255 6.16 22.26 4.74
C ASN A 255 5.36 23.50 5.16
N ASP A 256 6.02 24.65 5.17
CA ASP A 256 5.40 25.94 5.48
C ASP A 256 4.33 26.33 4.45
N LEU A 257 4.65 26.19 3.15
CA LEU A 257 3.71 26.40 2.05
C LEU A 257 2.45 25.54 2.23
N ARG A 258 2.64 24.23 2.47
CA ARG A 258 1.53 23.29 2.71
C ARG A 258 0.69 23.67 3.93
N LYS A 259 1.31 24.03 5.05
CA LYS A 259 0.58 24.28 6.31
C LYS A 259 -0.12 25.64 6.31
N ASN A 260 0.48 26.66 5.69
CA ASN A 260 0.09 28.06 5.91
C ASN A 260 -0.36 28.81 4.64
N HIS A 261 0.03 28.35 3.45
CA HIS A 261 -0.15 29.14 2.22
C HIS A 261 -0.95 28.43 1.11
N VAL A 262 -1.18 27.12 1.22
CA VAL A 262 -1.92 26.32 0.23
C VAL A 262 -3.27 25.88 0.81
N SER A 263 -4.23 26.82 0.78
CA SER A 263 -5.61 26.57 1.22
C SER A 263 -6.33 25.50 0.40
N GLU A 264 -5.87 25.29 -0.84
CA GLU A 264 -6.40 24.32 -1.77
C GLU A 264 -6.25 22.88 -1.26
N LYS A 265 -5.33 22.62 -0.32
CA LYS A 265 -4.97 21.26 0.10
C LYS A 265 -4.42 20.38 -1.03
N ARG A 266 -3.89 20.98 -2.10
CA ARG A 266 -3.28 20.24 -3.21
C ARG A 266 -2.17 21.06 -3.85
N MET A 267 -1.07 20.41 -4.20
CA MET A 267 0.03 21.07 -4.89
C MET A 267 0.81 20.07 -5.76
N ILE A 268 1.30 20.55 -6.89
CA ILE A 268 2.29 19.84 -7.70
C ILE A 268 3.67 20.38 -7.34
N LEU A 269 4.60 19.50 -7.00
CA LEU A 269 5.98 19.85 -6.67
C LEU A 269 6.91 19.52 -7.84
N TRP A 270 7.38 20.55 -8.53
CA TRP A 270 8.32 20.42 -9.64
C TRP A 270 9.76 20.64 -9.20
N GLY A 271 10.68 20.02 -9.92
CA GLY A 271 12.12 20.17 -9.68
C GLY A 271 12.91 19.25 -10.59
N ASP A 272 14.10 19.67 -10.99
CA ASP A 272 15.00 18.85 -11.80
C ASP A 272 15.43 17.57 -11.06
N ALA A 273 16.08 16.66 -11.77
CA ALA A 273 16.71 15.49 -11.14
C ALA A 273 17.70 15.95 -10.06
N GLY A 274 17.69 15.29 -8.90
CA GLY A 274 18.59 15.63 -7.78
C GLY A 274 18.24 16.88 -6.99
N MET A 275 17.13 17.58 -7.29
CA MET A 275 16.63 18.73 -6.50
C MET A 275 16.10 18.38 -5.11
N GLY A 276 15.92 17.10 -4.81
CA GLY A 276 15.41 16.65 -3.50
C GLY A 276 13.87 16.61 -3.39
N LYS A 277 13.14 16.38 -4.50
CA LYS A 277 11.68 16.17 -4.49
C LYS A 277 11.29 15.02 -3.55
N SER A 278 11.79 13.82 -3.82
CA SER A 278 11.54 12.62 -3.01
C SER A 278 11.97 12.82 -1.56
N THR A 279 13.18 13.37 -1.36
CA THR A 279 13.70 13.67 -0.01
C THR A 279 12.81 14.66 0.75
N THR A 280 12.23 15.64 0.06
CA THR A 280 11.28 16.58 0.66
C THR A 280 9.99 15.87 1.06
N LEU A 281 9.41 15.03 0.18
CA LEU A 281 8.19 14.28 0.49
C LEU A 281 8.37 13.28 1.63
N GLU A 282 9.49 12.56 1.65
CA GLU A 282 9.85 11.64 2.75
C GLU A 282 10.04 12.40 4.07
N TYR A 283 10.67 13.57 4.04
CA TYR A 283 10.78 14.44 5.22
C TYR A 283 9.40 14.89 5.73
N LEU A 284 8.48 15.28 4.84
CA LEU A 284 7.12 15.65 5.24
C LEU A 284 6.39 14.46 5.87
N ALA A 285 6.54 13.26 5.30
CA ALA A 285 5.99 12.04 5.88
C ALA A 285 6.58 11.73 7.26
N TYR A 286 7.89 11.92 7.45
CA TYR A 286 8.56 11.77 8.74
C TYR A 286 7.98 12.73 9.79
N VAL A 287 7.90 14.03 9.48
CA VAL A 287 7.41 15.06 10.43
C VAL A 287 5.94 14.81 10.80
N ASP A 288 5.11 14.50 9.80
CA ASP A 288 3.70 14.18 10.03
C ASP A 288 3.54 12.89 10.85
N ALA A 289 4.46 11.92 10.70
CA ALA A 289 4.43 10.68 11.47
C ALA A 289 4.79 10.94 12.94
N GLU A 290 5.79 11.78 13.21
CA GLU A 290 6.08 12.25 14.56
C GLU A 290 4.92 13.04 15.18
N GLU A 291 4.20 13.83 14.38
CA GLU A 291 3.02 14.57 14.81
C GLU A 291 1.88 13.60 15.17
N LYS A 292 1.58 12.63 14.29
CA LYS A 292 0.54 11.60 14.50
C LYS A 292 0.80 10.70 15.70
N LEU A 293 2.05 10.33 15.97
CA LEU A 293 2.41 9.53 17.14
C LEU A 293 2.24 10.30 18.46
N ARG A 294 2.31 11.64 18.42
CA ARG A 294 2.12 12.52 19.59
C ARG A 294 0.65 12.92 19.76
N ASP A 295 -0.06 13.13 18.67
CA ASP A 295 -1.47 13.52 18.65
C ASP A 295 -2.26 12.63 17.68
N ASN A 296 -3.12 11.78 18.23
CA ASN A 296 -4.02 10.95 17.44
C ASN A 296 -4.98 11.76 16.55
N LYS A 297 -5.18 13.06 16.77
CA LYS A 297 -5.99 13.91 15.89
C LYS A 297 -5.21 14.43 14.67
N ALA A 298 -3.88 14.36 14.68
CA ALA A 298 -3.10 14.73 13.52
C ALA A 298 -3.36 13.79 12.34
N LYS A 299 -2.96 14.22 11.15
CA LYS A 299 -3.22 13.50 9.91
C LYS A 299 -2.20 12.39 9.71
N LEU A 300 -2.66 11.25 9.20
CA LEU A 300 -1.81 10.12 8.85
C LEU A 300 -1.04 10.43 7.55
N PRO A 301 0.29 10.48 7.54
CA PRO A 301 1.04 10.62 6.30
C PRO A 301 1.01 9.32 5.51
N VAL A 302 0.83 9.40 4.20
CA VAL A 302 0.98 8.26 3.28
C VAL A 302 1.87 8.66 2.12
N TYR A 303 3.06 8.08 2.05
CA TYR A 303 4.02 8.27 0.95
C TYR A 303 3.94 7.11 -0.04
N ILE A 304 3.72 7.42 -1.32
CA ILE A 304 3.61 6.45 -2.42
C ILE A 304 4.63 6.79 -3.52
N PRO A 305 5.69 5.99 -3.69
CA PRO A 305 6.58 6.09 -4.85
C PRO A 305 5.88 5.49 -6.08
N LEU A 306 5.47 6.36 -7.01
CA LEU A 306 4.66 5.95 -8.17
C LEU A 306 5.43 5.06 -9.14
N GLY A 307 6.76 5.17 -9.18
CA GLY A 307 7.62 4.31 -10.01
C GLY A 307 7.64 2.83 -9.60
N LEU A 308 7.11 2.48 -8.43
CA LEU A 308 6.98 1.08 -7.99
C LEU A 308 5.63 0.45 -8.39
N LEU A 309 4.68 1.24 -8.90
CA LEU A 309 3.33 0.77 -9.21
C LEU A 309 3.26 0.15 -10.60
N THR A 310 3.86 -1.03 -10.76
CA THR A 310 3.93 -1.76 -12.05
C THR A 310 2.69 -2.61 -12.35
N ASP A 311 1.91 -2.99 -11.34
CA ASP A 311 0.73 -3.86 -11.52
C ASP A 311 -0.53 -3.05 -11.90
N LYS A 312 -1.06 -3.33 -13.09
CA LYS A 312 -2.30 -2.72 -13.60
C LYS A 312 -3.56 -3.15 -12.83
N ASN A 313 -3.54 -4.31 -12.18
CA ASN A 313 -4.69 -4.89 -11.50
C ASN A 313 -4.94 -4.28 -10.11
N ILE A 314 -3.94 -3.60 -9.55
CA ILE A 314 -4.02 -2.94 -8.24
C ILE A 314 -4.14 -1.44 -8.47
N SER A 315 -5.30 -0.86 -8.16
CA SER A 315 -5.51 0.59 -8.26
C SER A 315 -4.68 1.37 -7.23
N LEU A 316 -4.38 2.63 -7.52
CA LEU A 316 -3.66 3.51 -6.59
C LEU A 316 -4.34 3.61 -5.21
N LYS A 317 -5.68 3.61 -5.15
CA LYS A 317 -6.42 3.60 -3.87
C LYS A 317 -6.18 2.32 -3.08
N GLN A 318 -6.23 1.16 -3.72
CA GLN A 318 -5.93 -0.11 -3.08
C GLN A 318 -4.49 -0.12 -2.56
N THR A 319 -3.52 0.40 -3.32
CA THR A 319 -2.14 0.55 -2.84
C THR A 319 -2.07 1.42 -1.57
N ILE A 320 -2.75 2.57 -1.56
CA ILE A 320 -2.80 3.47 -0.40
C ILE A 320 -3.35 2.75 0.83
N PHE A 321 -4.47 2.05 0.69
CA PHE A 321 -5.16 1.41 1.81
C PHE A 321 -4.42 0.18 2.33
N SER A 322 -3.89 -0.65 1.44
CA SER A 322 -3.03 -1.79 1.81
C SER A 322 -1.77 -1.32 2.53
N LYS A 323 -1.16 -0.20 2.12
CA LYS A 323 0.05 0.33 2.75
C LYS A 323 -0.14 0.73 4.21
N ILE A 324 -1.33 1.20 4.57
CA ILE A 324 -1.70 1.55 5.97
C ILE A 324 -2.51 0.45 6.66
N ASN A 325 -2.64 -0.72 6.02
CA ASN A 325 -3.35 -1.90 6.53
C ASN A 325 -4.81 -1.62 6.94
N VAL A 326 -5.58 -0.96 6.07
CA VAL A 326 -7.01 -0.71 6.27
C VAL A 326 -7.83 -1.25 5.11
N ASP A 327 -9.11 -1.57 5.37
CA ASP A 327 -10.04 -1.95 4.32
C ASP A 327 -10.44 -0.76 3.44
N ASN A 328 -10.99 -1.06 2.26
CA ASN A 328 -11.38 -0.04 1.28
C ASN A 328 -12.39 0.97 1.82
N ASN A 329 -13.36 0.56 2.65
CA ASN A 329 -14.40 1.46 3.14
C ASN A 329 -13.82 2.42 4.18
N PHE A 330 -12.98 1.93 5.08
CA PHE A 330 -12.30 2.76 6.08
C PHE A 330 -11.32 3.73 5.43
N GLY A 331 -10.50 3.26 4.49
CA GLY A 331 -9.57 4.09 3.74
C GLY A 331 -10.26 5.20 2.93
N GLU A 332 -11.36 4.86 2.25
CA GLU A 332 -12.21 5.80 1.52
C GLU A 332 -12.77 6.89 2.46
N LYS A 333 -13.25 6.51 3.64
CA LYS A 333 -13.71 7.45 4.68
C LYS A 333 -12.58 8.37 5.13
N MET A 334 -11.38 7.84 5.42
CA MET A 334 -10.23 8.65 5.82
C MET A 334 -9.84 9.70 4.78
N LEU A 335 -9.86 9.35 3.48
CA LEU A 335 -9.59 10.30 2.40
C LEU A 335 -10.68 11.38 2.30
N ARG A 336 -11.96 11.02 2.45
CA ARG A 336 -13.07 12.00 2.40
C ARG A 336 -13.06 12.97 3.58
N GLU A 337 -12.72 12.48 4.77
CA GLU A 337 -12.63 13.26 6.01
C GLU A 337 -11.34 14.10 6.08
N GLY A 338 -10.38 13.89 5.19
CA GLY A 338 -9.11 14.62 5.21
C GLY A 338 -8.18 14.20 6.36
N ARG A 339 -8.30 12.95 6.81
CA ARG A 339 -7.48 12.35 7.87
C ARG A 339 -6.13 11.88 7.38
N ILE A 340 -5.88 11.97 6.07
CA ILE A 340 -4.62 11.59 5.41
C ILE A 340 -3.94 12.84 4.85
N ASN A 341 -2.60 12.87 4.93
CA ASN A 341 -1.75 13.68 4.06
C ASN A 341 -1.09 12.73 3.06
N LEU A 342 -1.38 12.89 1.77
CA LEU A 342 -0.95 11.98 0.71
C LEU A 342 0.20 12.61 -0.08
N PHE A 343 1.30 11.88 -0.21
CA PHE A 343 2.48 12.27 -0.97
C PHE A 343 2.71 11.27 -2.10
N LEU A 344 2.43 11.68 -3.33
CA LEU A 344 2.59 10.89 -4.54
C LEU A 344 3.90 11.32 -5.22
N ASP A 345 4.89 10.44 -5.21
CA ASP A 345 6.24 10.76 -5.63
C ASP A 345 6.56 10.25 -7.03
N ALA A 346 7.14 11.13 -7.83
CA ALA A 346 7.71 10.91 -9.15
C ALA A 346 6.71 10.36 -10.18
N VAL A 347 5.76 11.21 -10.59
CA VAL A 347 4.83 10.89 -11.71
C VAL A 347 5.58 10.51 -12.98
N ASN A 348 6.68 11.19 -13.26
CA ASN A 348 7.56 10.89 -14.39
C ASN A 348 8.17 9.48 -14.32
N GLU A 349 8.27 8.87 -13.12
CA GLU A 349 8.83 7.53 -12.91
C GLU A 349 7.80 6.41 -13.06
N ILE A 350 6.53 6.71 -13.34
CA ILE A 350 5.52 5.70 -13.65
C ILE A 350 5.98 4.92 -14.90
N PRO A 351 6.16 3.60 -14.79
CA PRO A 351 6.68 2.80 -15.90
C PRO A 351 5.77 2.86 -17.12
N ARG A 352 6.40 2.90 -18.29
CA ARG A 352 5.72 2.65 -19.55
C ARG A 352 5.60 1.14 -19.78
N ASP A 353 4.43 0.72 -20.23
CA ASP A 353 4.21 -0.57 -20.89
C ASP A 353 4.11 -0.34 -22.41
N ASP A 354 4.10 -1.41 -23.21
CA ASP A 354 4.17 -1.36 -24.69
C ASP A 354 3.17 -0.38 -25.34
N ASN A 355 2.02 -0.14 -24.70
CA ASN A 355 0.96 0.76 -25.16
C ASN A 355 0.69 1.97 -24.25
N ASN A 356 1.57 2.25 -23.28
CA ASN A 356 1.45 3.34 -22.31
C ASN A 356 0.11 3.33 -21.50
N GLN A 357 -0.54 2.17 -21.40
CA GLN A 357 -1.81 1.99 -20.71
C GLN A 357 -1.67 2.16 -19.20
N LEU A 358 -0.57 1.66 -18.62
CA LEU A 358 -0.34 1.77 -17.18
C LEU A 358 -0.20 3.23 -16.78
N LYS A 359 0.62 3.99 -17.51
CA LYS A 359 0.83 5.43 -17.27
C LYS A 359 -0.47 6.21 -17.40
N THR A 360 -1.24 5.96 -18.47
CA THR A 360 -2.56 6.57 -18.68
C THR A 360 -3.54 6.25 -17.55
N LEU A 361 -3.57 4.99 -17.10
CA LEU A 361 -4.39 4.53 -15.98
C LEU A 361 -4.01 5.28 -14.68
N ARG A 362 -2.71 5.32 -14.33
CA ARG A 362 -2.24 5.99 -13.12
C ARG A 362 -2.52 7.49 -13.16
N TYR A 363 -2.35 8.15 -14.30
CA TYR A 363 -2.70 9.57 -14.46
C TYR A 363 -4.17 9.83 -14.16
N ARG A 364 -5.07 8.99 -14.70
CA ARG A 364 -6.51 9.08 -14.40
C ARG A 364 -6.80 8.88 -12.91
N GLU A 365 -6.16 7.90 -12.27
CA GLU A 365 -6.34 7.65 -10.84
C GLU A 365 -5.86 8.83 -9.97
N ILE A 366 -4.72 9.42 -10.29
CA ILE A 366 -4.19 10.62 -9.61
C ILE A 366 -5.13 11.80 -9.80
N GLN A 367 -5.62 12.03 -11.03
CA GLN A 367 -6.58 13.09 -11.32
C GLN A 367 -7.89 12.90 -10.54
N ASN A 368 -8.39 11.66 -10.43
CA ASN A 368 -9.57 11.35 -9.62
C ASN A 368 -9.32 11.63 -8.13
N LEU A 369 -8.14 11.28 -7.59
CA LEU A 369 -7.79 11.61 -6.21
C LEU A 369 -7.81 13.13 -5.96
N LEU A 370 -7.19 13.91 -6.85
CA LEU A 370 -7.15 15.38 -6.78
C LEU A 370 -8.55 16.00 -6.88
N ASN A 371 -9.45 15.37 -7.63
CA ASN A 371 -10.81 15.86 -7.85
C ASN A 371 -11.76 15.49 -6.71
N GLU A 372 -11.78 14.23 -6.27
CA GLU A 372 -12.78 13.72 -5.33
C GLU A 372 -12.48 14.10 -3.87
N TYR A 373 -11.22 14.09 -3.43
CA TYR A 373 -10.86 14.21 -2.01
C TYR A 373 -10.41 15.61 -1.63
N LYS A 374 -11.30 16.60 -1.77
CA LYS A 374 -11.00 18.01 -1.52
C LYS A 374 -10.49 18.33 -0.10
N ASN A 375 -10.74 17.45 0.88
CA ASN A 375 -10.32 17.61 2.27
C ASN A 375 -8.94 17.02 2.60
N THR A 376 -8.44 16.10 1.77
CA THR A 376 -7.12 15.47 1.93
C THR A 376 -6.05 16.38 1.35
N PHE A 377 -4.92 16.54 2.07
CA PHE A 377 -3.80 17.28 1.50
C PHE A 377 -3.02 16.37 0.57
N ILE A 378 -2.94 16.69 -0.72
CA ILE A 378 -2.25 15.87 -1.73
C ILE A 378 -1.06 16.64 -2.32
N ILE A 379 0.14 16.10 -2.22
CA ILE A 379 1.30 16.58 -2.97
C ILE A 379 1.64 15.56 -4.06
N VAL A 380 1.81 16.03 -5.28
CA VAL A 380 2.26 15.22 -6.42
C VAL A 380 3.60 15.75 -6.90
N SER A 381 4.65 14.94 -6.94
CA SER A 381 5.96 15.39 -7.47
C SER A 381 6.13 15.00 -8.94
N ASN A 382 6.73 15.90 -9.73
CA ASN A 382 7.02 15.69 -11.15
C ASN A 382 8.28 16.46 -11.60
N ARG A 383 8.72 16.29 -12.86
CA ARG A 383 9.81 17.12 -13.43
C ARG A 383 9.25 18.25 -14.31
N PRO A 384 9.95 19.41 -14.40
CA PRO A 384 9.50 20.55 -15.21
C PRO A 384 9.44 20.29 -16.72
N GLN A 385 10.27 19.36 -17.22
CA GLN A 385 10.28 18.95 -18.62
C GLN A 385 9.09 18.08 -19.04
N ASP A 386 8.35 17.54 -18.07
CA ASP A 386 7.15 16.77 -18.33
C ASP A 386 5.93 17.69 -18.48
N GLU A 387 4.95 17.26 -19.25
CA GLU A 387 3.70 18.00 -19.45
C GLU A 387 2.94 18.18 -18.12
N ASN A 388 2.37 19.37 -17.91
CA ASN A 388 1.49 19.61 -16.77
C ASN A 388 0.11 18.99 -17.00
N ILE A 389 0.00 17.69 -16.74
CA ILE A 389 -1.21 16.89 -17.00
C ILE A 389 -2.33 17.20 -15.99
N PHE A 390 -1.99 17.60 -14.76
CA PHE A 390 -2.96 17.82 -13.68
C PHE A 390 -3.37 19.29 -13.61
N LEU A 391 -4.19 19.69 -14.58
CA LEU A 391 -4.72 21.05 -14.66
C LEU A 391 -5.56 21.40 -13.42
N GLY A 392 -5.53 22.68 -13.04
CA GLY A 392 -6.28 23.15 -11.87
C GLY A 392 -5.65 22.74 -10.53
N VAL A 393 -4.33 22.58 -10.47
CA VAL A 393 -3.59 22.39 -9.23
C VAL A 393 -2.41 23.36 -9.21
N PRO A 394 -2.19 24.10 -8.11
CA PRO A 394 -1.03 24.98 -7.97
C PRO A 394 0.29 24.25 -8.16
N VAL A 395 1.16 24.77 -9.04
CA VAL A 395 2.48 24.20 -9.32
C VAL A 395 3.55 24.97 -8.56
N PHE A 396 4.35 24.28 -7.76
CA PHE A 396 5.47 24.84 -6.99
C PHE A 396 6.79 24.27 -7.49
N GLN A 397 7.66 25.15 -7.99
CA GLN A 397 9.00 24.81 -8.45
C GLN A 397 10.00 24.86 -7.28
N LEU A 398 10.67 23.75 -7.00
CA LEU A 398 11.84 23.71 -6.13
C LEU A 398 12.97 24.54 -6.74
N GLN A 399 13.54 25.40 -5.91
CA GLN A 399 14.62 26.30 -6.29
C GLN A 399 15.98 25.64 -6.03
N LYS A 400 16.96 25.94 -6.90
CA LYS A 400 18.36 25.61 -6.67
C LYS A 400 18.84 26.20 -5.33
N MET A 401 19.78 25.52 -4.67
CA MET A 401 20.30 25.99 -3.38
C MET A 401 20.95 27.36 -3.52
N ASP A 402 20.62 28.28 -2.61
CA ASP A 402 21.33 29.54 -2.44
C ASP A 402 22.66 29.33 -1.67
N LYS A 403 23.45 30.40 -1.54
CA LYS A 403 24.76 30.33 -0.88
C LYS A 403 24.61 29.89 0.57
N GLU A 404 23.60 30.41 1.27
CA GLU A 404 23.32 30.07 2.66
C GLU A 404 22.98 28.58 2.82
N GLN A 405 22.16 28.03 1.93
CA GLN A 405 21.83 26.61 1.88
C GLN A 405 23.06 25.75 1.56
N ILE A 406 23.91 26.14 0.61
CA ILE A 406 25.16 25.43 0.29
C ILE A 406 26.10 25.39 1.50
N THR A 407 26.30 26.51 2.19
CA THR A 407 27.14 26.57 3.39
C THR A 407 26.59 25.68 4.51
N LEU A 408 25.27 25.71 4.74
CA LEU A 408 24.61 24.83 5.70
C LEU A 408 24.76 23.35 5.30
N PHE A 409 24.67 23.05 4.02
CA PHE A 409 24.83 21.70 3.46
C PHE A 409 26.22 21.16 3.72
N LEU A 410 27.26 21.95 3.40
CA LEU A 410 28.64 21.57 3.67
C LEU A 410 28.85 21.31 5.16
N LYS A 411 28.40 22.22 6.04
CA LYS A 411 28.55 22.06 7.49
C LYS A 411 27.95 20.74 7.99
N LYS A 412 26.75 20.39 7.53
CA LYS A 412 26.06 19.14 7.93
C LYS A 412 26.74 17.90 7.36
N TYR A 413 27.12 17.93 6.08
CA TYR A 413 27.66 16.75 5.40
C TYR A 413 29.14 16.51 5.67
N THR A 414 29.93 17.53 6.05
CA THR A 414 31.32 17.34 6.48
C THR A 414 31.46 17.05 7.97
N GLU A 415 30.34 16.89 8.69
CA GLU A 415 30.34 16.64 10.15
C GLU A 415 31.15 17.69 10.92
N GLY A 416 31.12 18.94 10.44
CA GLY A 416 31.87 20.06 11.02
C GLY A 416 33.35 20.13 10.60
N ASN A 417 33.85 19.27 9.72
CA ASN A 417 35.20 19.40 9.18
C ASN A 417 35.31 20.65 8.28
N GLU A 418 35.87 21.72 8.85
CA GLU A 418 36.01 23.00 8.18
C GLU A 418 37.01 22.99 7.02
N VAL A 419 38.01 22.10 7.04
CA VAL A 419 39.05 22.05 6.00
C VAL A 419 38.42 21.66 4.67
N ILE A 420 37.63 20.59 4.67
CA ILE A 420 36.92 20.09 3.48
C ILE A 420 35.88 21.11 3.01
N ALA A 421 35.13 21.70 3.94
CA ALA A 421 34.12 22.70 3.61
C ALA A 421 34.76 23.94 2.96
N LYS A 422 35.87 24.45 3.50
CA LYS A 422 36.63 25.59 2.94
C LYS A 422 37.23 25.26 1.58
N LEU A 423 37.78 24.05 1.41
CA LEU A 423 38.32 23.61 0.11
C LEU A 423 37.25 23.68 -0.99
N ILE A 424 36.07 23.12 -0.72
CA ILE A 424 34.95 23.10 -1.68
C ILE A 424 34.42 24.52 -1.94
N LEU A 425 34.23 25.34 -0.90
CA LEU A 425 33.76 26.72 -1.05
C LEU A 425 34.73 27.56 -1.90
N ASN A 426 36.04 27.47 -1.62
CA ASN A 426 37.06 28.20 -2.37
C ASN A 426 37.06 27.82 -3.86
N GLU A 427 36.79 26.57 -4.20
CA GLU A 427 36.72 26.14 -5.60
C GLU A 427 35.42 26.59 -6.27
N ILE A 428 34.28 26.53 -5.56
CA ILE A 428 33.00 27.05 -6.02
C ILE A 428 33.09 28.56 -6.34
N GLU A 429 33.81 29.33 -5.53
CA GLU A 429 34.01 30.77 -5.76
C GLU A 429 34.87 31.07 -7.00
N LYS A 430 35.79 30.17 -7.36
CA LYS A 430 36.70 30.34 -8.50
C LYS A 430 36.11 29.81 -9.82
N ASP A 431 35.26 28.80 -9.76
CA ASP A 431 34.69 28.14 -10.94
C ASP A 431 33.15 28.30 -10.99
N LEU A 432 32.70 29.28 -11.79
CA LEU A 432 31.28 29.54 -12.05
C LEU A 432 30.53 28.34 -12.64
N ARG A 433 31.24 27.43 -13.34
CA ARG A 433 30.62 26.23 -13.90
C ARG A 433 30.36 25.21 -12.79
N LEU A 434 31.34 25.00 -11.91
CA LEU A 434 31.17 24.17 -10.71
C LEU A 434 30.05 24.71 -9.82
N GLU A 435 30.00 26.03 -9.59
CA GLU A 435 28.95 26.69 -8.80
C GLU A 435 27.54 26.35 -9.33
N LYS A 436 27.35 26.34 -10.66
CA LYS A 436 26.06 26.01 -11.28
C LYS A 436 25.65 24.54 -11.09
N ILE A 437 26.63 23.63 -11.07
CA ILE A 437 26.44 22.17 -10.96
C ILE A 437 26.05 21.78 -9.53
N VAL A 438 26.79 22.30 -8.54
CA VAL A 438 26.64 21.92 -7.13
C VAL A 438 25.48 22.62 -6.41
N LYS A 439 24.72 23.45 -7.12
CA LYS A 439 23.45 24.01 -6.64
C LYS A 439 22.36 22.95 -6.45
N THR A 440 22.60 21.72 -6.91
CA THR A 440 21.71 20.58 -6.67
C THR A 440 22.20 19.77 -5.44
N PRO A 441 21.30 19.38 -4.51
CA PRO A 441 21.67 18.57 -3.35
C PRO A 441 22.43 17.28 -3.69
N LEU A 442 22.03 16.59 -4.76
CA LEU A 442 22.71 15.39 -5.21
C LEU A 442 24.17 15.68 -5.55
N MET A 443 24.44 16.63 -6.45
CA MET A 443 25.80 16.90 -6.94
C MET A 443 26.71 17.37 -5.81
N LEU A 444 26.22 18.26 -4.93
CA LEU A 444 27.00 18.71 -3.78
C LEU A 444 27.31 17.55 -2.83
N SER A 445 26.34 16.68 -2.53
CA SER A 445 26.59 15.52 -1.68
C SER A 445 27.64 14.57 -2.26
N ARG A 446 27.61 14.34 -3.58
CA ARG A 446 28.60 13.47 -4.24
C ARG A 446 29.99 14.10 -4.26
N LEU A 447 30.07 15.40 -4.56
CA LEU A 447 31.33 16.14 -4.51
C LEU A 447 31.96 16.06 -3.11
N ILE A 448 31.18 16.26 -2.05
CA ILE A 448 31.68 16.16 -0.66
C ILE A 448 32.28 14.78 -0.40
N GLU A 449 31.61 13.70 -0.81
CA GLU A 449 32.10 12.34 -0.60
C GLU A 449 33.38 12.05 -1.39
N ILE A 450 33.51 12.57 -2.62
CA ILE A 450 34.74 12.44 -3.42
C ILE A 450 35.90 13.18 -2.74
N VAL A 451 35.67 14.42 -2.29
CA VAL A 451 36.70 15.23 -1.64
C VAL A 451 37.13 14.60 -0.31
N LYS A 452 36.20 14.04 0.48
CA LYS A 452 36.54 13.29 1.71
C LYS A 452 37.44 12.10 1.42
N ALA A 453 37.17 11.36 0.35
CA ALA A 453 37.89 10.14 0.03
C ALA A 453 39.24 10.39 -0.66
N LYS A 454 39.34 11.41 -1.53
CA LYS A 454 40.49 11.59 -2.44
C LYS A 454 41.09 13.00 -2.45
N GLY A 455 40.39 14.00 -1.90
CA GLY A 455 40.77 15.41 -2.01
C GLY A 455 40.63 16.00 -3.42
N GLU A 456 40.03 15.28 -4.37
CA GLU A 456 39.87 15.71 -5.75
C GLU A 456 38.57 16.51 -5.96
N ILE A 457 38.62 17.53 -6.84
CA ILE A 457 37.44 18.31 -7.25
C ILE A 457 37.18 18.10 -8.74
N PRO A 458 36.22 17.23 -9.12
CA PRO A 458 35.75 17.08 -10.50
C PRO A 458 35.08 18.36 -11.03
N LYS A 459 35.14 18.57 -12.35
CA LYS A 459 34.72 19.83 -13.02
C LYS A 459 33.44 19.72 -13.85
N SER A 460 32.85 18.54 -13.97
CA SER A 460 31.59 18.32 -14.70
C SER A 460 30.64 17.38 -13.96
N GLU A 461 29.34 17.44 -14.28
CA GLU A 461 28.33 16.55 -13.70
C GLU A 461 28.65 15.07 -13.92
N GLY A 462 29.00 14.70 -15.16
CA GLY A 462 29.37 13.33 -15.50
C GLY A 462 30.60 12.84 -14.72
N GLU A 463 31.62 13.71 -14.57
CA GLU A 463 32.82 13.38 -13.80
C GLU A 463 32.54 13.23 -12.31
N ILE A 464 31.64 14.04 -11.74
CA ILE A 464 31.19 13.90 -10.34
C ILE A 464 30.54 12.53 -10.14
N ILE A 465 29.60 12.14 -11.00
CA ILE A 465 28.91 10.85 -10.87
C ILE A 465 29.88 9.68 -11.07
N GLU A 466 30.72 9.73 -12.10
CA GLU A 466 31.73 8.71 -12.38
C GLU A 466 32.69 8.53 -11.20
N LYS A 467 33.34 9.61 -10.76
CA LYS A 467 34.32 9.55 -9.66
C LYS A 467 33.68 9.10 -8.36
N PHE A 468 32.43 9.49 -8.10
CA PHE A 468 31.69 8.98 -6.96
C PHE A 468 31.48 7.46 -7.04
N ILE A 469 30.98 6.94 -8.16
CA ILE A 469 30.77 5.49 -8.34
C ILE A 469 32.08 4.71 -8.20
N PHE A 470 33.15 5.18 -8.83
CA PHE A 470 34.47 4.53 -8.69
C PHE A 470 35.05 4.65 -7.28
N SER A 471 34.73 5.71 -6.53
CA SER A 471 35.11 5.81 -5.11
C SER A 471 34.44 4.72 -4.26
N LEU A 472 33.17 4.40 -4.55
CA LEU A 472 32.44 3.30 -3.89
C LEU A 472 33.08 1.94 -4.18
N TYR A 473 33.44 1.70 -5.44
CA TYR A 473 34.10 0.46 -5.86
C TYR A 473 35.48 0.28 -5.23
N GLN A 474 36.26 1.35 -5.14
CA GLN A 474 37.59 1.29 -4.54
C GLN A 474 37.50 1.01 -3.04
N ARG A 475 36.55 1.67 -2.34
CA ARG A 475 36.27 1.41 -0.94
C ARG A 475 35.96 -0.07 -0.68
N GLU A 476 35.05 -0.65 -1.47
CA GLU A 476 34.68 -2.07 -1.31
C GLU A 476 35.85 -3.01 -1.57
N LYS A 477 36.60 -2.79 -2.66
CA LYS A 477 37.71 -3.67 -3.04
C LYS A 477 38.91 -3.57 -2.08
N GLN A 478 39.27 -2.37 -1.65
CA GLN A 478 40.53 -2.12 -0.95
C GLN A 478 40.38 -2.15 0.56
N GLU A 479 39.30 -1.57 1.10
CA GLU A 479 39.11 -1.48 2.55
C GLU A 479 38.48 -2.75 3.11
N LYS A 480 37.46 -3.31 2.43
CA LYS A 480 36.80 -4.55 2.86
C LYS A 480 37.42 -5.82 2.29
N LYS A 481 38.33 -5.69 1.31
CA LYS A 481 39.11 -6.79 0.71
C LYS A 481 38.24 -7.94 0.19
N ASP A 482 37.09 -7.62 -0.40
CA ASP A 482 36.25 -8.64 -1.01
C ASP A 482 36.92 -9.21 -2.26
N ALA A 483 37.30 -10.50 -2.17
CA ALA A 483 38.00 -11.21 -3.24
C ALA A 483 37.13 -11.43 -4.49
N ASN A 484 35.80 -11.42 -4.33
CA ASN A 484 34.85 -11.61 -5.42
C ASN A 484 34.49 -10.30 -6.13
N PHE A 485 34.95 -9.16 -5.61
CA PHE A 485 34.61 -7.83 -6.13
C PHE A 485 35.39 -7.48 -7.40
N ASN A 486 34.90 -7.97 -8.55
CA ASN A 486 35.45 -7.64 -9.85
C ASN A 486 34.83 -6.36 -10.43
N ILE A 487 35.48 -5.23 -10.18
CA ILE A 487 35.06 -3.89 -10.65
C ILE A 487 34.66 -3.89 -12.13
N LYS A 488 35.45 -4.52 -13.01
CA LYS A 488 35.19 -4.49 -14.46
C LYS A 488 33.90 -5.22 -14.82
N GLN A 489 33.65 -6.39 -14.22
CA GLN A 489 32.46 -7.20 -14.47
C GLN A 489 31.22 -6.59 -13.83
N ILE A 490 31.31 -6.14 -12.56
CA ILE A 490 30.22 -5.48 -11.83
C ILE A 490 29.78 -4.22 -12.56
N HIS A 491 30.73 -3.35 -12.91
CA HIS A 491 30.42 -2.10 -13.62
C HIS A 491 29.83 -2.37 -15.02
N ARG A 492 30.24 -3.48 -15.67
CA ARG A 492 29.64 -3.91 -16.95
C ARG A 492 28.20 -4.36 -16.80
N LEU A 493 27.90 -5.15 -15.77
CA LEU A 493 26.52 -5.55 -15.47
C LEU A 493 25.64 -4.33 -15.18
N LEU A 494 26.13 -3.37 -14.40
CA LEU A 494 25.39 -2.17 -14.04
C LEU A 494 25.16 -1.23 -15.23
N ARG A 495 26.12 -1.06 -16.15
CA ARG A 495 25.89 -0.30 -17.38
C ARG A 495 24.84 -0.96 -18.28
N TYR A 496 24.89 -2.29 -18.40
CA TYR A 496 23.92 -3.04 -19.22
C TYR A 496 22.52 -2.96 -18.61
N LEU A 497 22.41 -3.04 -17.29
CA LEU A 497 21.15 -2.81 -16.57
C LEU A 497 20.63 -1.38 -16.78
N GLY A 498 21.50 -0.36 -16.66
CA GLY A 498 21.14 1.03 -16.91
C GLY A 498 20.57 1.23 -18.30
N TYR A 499 21.22 0.62 -19.31
CA TYR A 499 20.78 0.62 -20.69
C TYR A 499 19.41 -0.05 -20.87
N GLU A 500 19.30 -1.34 -20.57
CA GLU A 500 18.06 -2.12 -20.79
C GLU A 500 16.86 -1.56 -20.02
N SER A 501 17.08 -1.11 -18.78
CA SER A 501 16.01 -0.54 -17.96
C SER A 501 15.48 0.77 -18.52
N LEU A 502 16.35 1.66 -19.00
CA LEU A 502 15.95 2.93 -19.58
C LEU A 502 15.28 2.74 -20.95
N GLU A 503 15.84 1.90 -21.83
CA GLU A 503 15.26 1.62 -23.16
C GLU A 503 13.85 1.01 -23.08
N LYS A 504 13.56 0.23 -22.03
CA LYS A 504 12.25 -0.44 -21.88
C LYS A 504 11.23 0.37 -21.09
N LYS A 505 11.68 1.08 -20.05
CA LYS A 505 10.77 1.75 -19.12
C LYS A 505 10.74 3.27 -19.28
N ASP A 506 11.69 3.85 -20.05
CA ASP A 506 11.88 5.29 -20.32
C ASP A 506 12.20 6.14 -19.07
N THR A 507 12.34 5.52 -17.90
CA THR A 507 12.58 6.20 -16.63
C THR A 507 13.14 5.22 -15.58
N ASN A 508 13.56 5.74 -14.43
CA ASN A 508 14.01 4.95 -13.28
C ASN A 508 12.84 4.29 -12.52
N SER A 509 12.12 3.38 -13.17
CA SER A 509 11.02 2.61 -12.57
C SER A 509 11.50 1.34 -11.86
N GLY A 510 10.65 0.80 -10.98
CA GLY A 510 10.89 -0.45 -10.28
C GLY A 510 11.10 -1.65 -11.21
N MET A 511 12.04 -2.51 -10.83
CA MET A 511 12.34 -3.81 -11.46
C MET A 511 12.30 -4.92 -10.43
N THR A 512 11.67 -6.03 -10.76
CA THR A 512 11.76 -7.27 -9.97
C THR A 512 13.19 -7.83 -10.01
N GLU A 513 13.53 -8.67 -9.02
CA GLU A 513 14.82 -9.35 -9.01
C GLU A 513 15.03 -10.20 -10.26
N ASP A 514 14.00 -10.92 -10.69
CA ASP A 514 14.03 -11.75 -11.89
C ASP A 514 14.28 -10.94 -13.17
N GLU A 515 13.67 -9.75 -13.29
CA GLU A 515 13.96 -8.83 -14.41
C GLU A 515 15.45 -8.45 -14.44
N ILE A 516 16.04 -8.10 -13.30
CA ILE A 516 17.46 -7.73 -13.21
C ILE A 516 18.37 -8.91 -13.53
N LEU A 517 18.09 -10.09 -12.96
CA LEU A 517 18.84 -11.31 -13.22
C LEU A 517 18.81 -11.66 -14.71
N ASN A 518 17.66 -11.52 -15.37
CA ASN A 518 17.54 -11.73 -16.81
C ASN A 518 18.42 -10.76 -17.62
N TYR A 519 18.51 -9.48 -17.23
CA TYR A 519 19.44 -8.54 -17.87
C TYR A 519 20.90 -8.92 -17.64
N PHE A 520 21.25 -9.34 -16.42
CA PHE A 520 22.60 -9.77 -16.10
C PHE A 520 23.01 -11.03 -16.84
N VAL A 521 22.11 -12.01 -17.02
CA VAL A 521 22.38 -13.21 -17.84
C VAL A 521 22.67 -12.83 -19.28
N LYS A 522 21.84 -11.99 -19.90
CA LYS A 522 22.07 -11.48 -21.28
C LYS A 522 23.41 -10.76 -21.41
N CYS A 523 23.77 -9.95 -20.42
CA CYS A 523 25.06 -9.27 -20.40
C CYS A 523 26.24 -10.25 -20.32
N LYS A 524 26.14 -11.29 -19.47
CA LYS A 524 27.18 -12.32 -19.34
C LYS A 524 27.37 -13.09 -20.65
N GLU A 525 26.29 -13.41 -21.34
CA GLU A 525 26.32 -14.07 -22.65
C GLU A 525 26.96 -13.17 -23.71
N LYS A 526 26.48 -11.92 -23.83
CA LYS A 526 26.96 -10.92 -24.80
C LYS A 526 28.47 -10.68 -24.70
N TYR A 527 29.01 -10.67 -23.49
CA TYR A 527 30.41 -10.33 -23.23
C TYR A 527 31.28 -11.48 -22.73
N SER A 528 30.73 -12.69 -22.65
CA SER A 528 31.44 -13.93 -22.30
C SER A 528 32.26 -13.85 -21.00
N PHE A 529 31.59 -13.62 -19.87
CA PHE A 529 32.23 -13.65 -18.55
C PHE A 529 31.35 -14.32 -17.48
N ILE A 530 32.00 -14.81 -16.42
CA ILE A 530 31.34 -15.50 -15.30
C ILE A 530 31.48 -14.64 -14.05
N ILE A 531 30.34 -14.39 -13.39
CA ILE A 531 30.22 -13.79 -12.07
C ILE A 531 28.86 -14.22 -11.47
N ASP A 532 28.80 -14.33 -10.16
CA ASP A 532 27.54 -14.53 -9.45
C ASP A 532 26.70 -13.25 -9.54
N THR A 533 25.53 -13.36 -10.17
CA THR A 533 24.64 -12.23 -10.43
C THR A 533 23.82 -11.83 -9.21
N SER A 534 23.51 -12.78 -8.32
CA SER A 534 22.80 -12.48 -7.07
C SER A 534 23.68 -11.66 -6.14
N TYR A 535 24.95 -12.05 -6.01
CA TYR A 535 25.98 -11.25 -5.34
C TYR A 535 26.07 -9.82 -5.88
N VAL A 536 26.00 -9.62 -7.21
CA VAL A 536 26.08 -8.27 -7.81
C VAL A 536 24.89 -7.40 -7.40
N ILE A 537 23.68 -7.96 -7.30
CA ILE A 537 22.49 -7.23 -6.84
C ILE A 537 22.65 -6.80 -5.38
N GLU A 538 23.07 -7.73 -4.51
CA GLU A 538 23.31 -7.46 -3.09
C GLU A 538 24.34 -6.35 -2.89
N ILE A 539 25.47 -6.45 -3.59
CA ILE A 539 26.54 -5.46 -3.53
C ILE A 539 26.13 -4.12 -4.11
N ALA A 540 25.44 -4.09 -5.26
CA ALA A 540 24.95 -2.83 -5.81
C ALA A 540 23.97 -2.12 -4.86
N SER A 541 23.17 -2.90 -4.12
CA SER A 541 22.27 -2.40 -3.08
C SER A 541 23.04 -1.88 -1.86
N GLN A 542 24.05 -2.63 -1.39
CA GLN A 542 24.92 -2.23 -0.28
C GLN A 542 25.71 -0.94 -0.58
N LEU A 543 26.16 -0.77 -1.82
CA LEU A 543 26.86 0.42 -2.27
C LEU A 543 25.92 1.64 -2.44
N GLY A 544 24.60 1.44 -2.37
CA GLY A 544 23.61 2.49 -2.62
C GLY A 544 23.58 2.94 -4.07
N ILE A 545 23.94 2.04 -5.01
CA ILE A 545 23.77 2.25 -6.45
C ILE A 545 22.35 1.84 -6.84
N LEU A 546 21.90 0.70 -6.32
CA LEU A 546 20.51 0.26 -6.36
C LEU A 546 19.88 0.45 -4.98
N GLU A 547 18.56 0.64 -4.96
CA GLU A 547 17.75 0.62 -3.75
C GLU A 547 16.65 -0.43 -3.91
N LYS A 548 16.52 -1.33 -2.93
CA LYS A 548 15.37 -2.22 -2.80
C LYS A 548 14.28 -1.50 -2.00
N ARG A 549 13.10 -1.37 -2.59
CA ARG A 549 11.88 -0.81 -1.97
C ARG A 549 10.74 -1.79 -2.19
N ASP A 550 10.12 -2.22 -1.12
CA ASP A 550 9.19 -3.36 -1.15
C ASP A 550 9.88 -4.57 -1.83
N GLU A 551 9.27 -5.16 -2.87
CA GLU A 551 9.86 -6.28 -3.64
C GLU A 551 10.52 -5.83 -4.97
N MET A 552 10.81 -4.54 -5.10
CA MET A 552 11.31 -3.95 -6.35
C MET A 552 12.64 -3.24 -6.13
N TYR A 553 13.48 -3.25 -7.14
CA TYR A 553 14.76 -2.56 -7.20
C TYR A 553 14.67 -1.36 -8.16
N THR A 554 15.31 -0.26 -7.79
CA THR A 554 15.48 0.94 -8.63
C THR A 554 16.92 1.39 -8.56
N PHE A 555 17.41 2.19 -9.52
CA PHE A 555 18.63 2.95 -9.25
C PHE A 555 18.35 3.94 -8.12
N ALA A 556 19.29 4.07 -7.18
CA ALA A 556 19.14 4.99 -6.05
C ALA A 556 18.91 6.44 -6.50
N HIS A 557 19.34 6.77 -7.72
CA HIS A 557 19.05 8.04 -8.36
C HIS A 557 19.02 7.91 -9.89
N GLN A 558 18.13 8.66 -10.56
CA GLN A 558 18.08 8.73 -12.04
C GLN A 558 19.45 9.01 -12.66
N ALA A 559 20.18 10.00 -12.13
CA ALA A 559 21.53 10.34 -12.60
C ALA A 559 22.52 9.15 -12.62
N TYR A 560 22.29 8.10 -11.82
CA TYR A 560 23.09 6.88 -11.89
C TYR A 560 22.66 6.01 -13.06
N GLN A 561 21.35 5.82 -13.25
CA GLN A 561 20.82 5.14 -14.44
C GLN A 561 21.29 5.81 -15.73
N ASP A 562 21.18 7.14 -15.82
CA ASP A 562 21.60 7.94 -16.98
C ASP A 562 23.10 7.79 -17.25
N TYR A 563 23.93 7.82 -16.19
CA TYR A 563 25.37 7.59 -16.30
C TYR A 563 25.65 6.18 -16.85
N PHE A 564 25.02 5.15 -16.28
CA PHE A 564 25.22 3.76 -16.69
C PHE A 564 24.74 3.50 -18.12
N HIS A 565 23.57 4.03 -18.49
CA HIS A 565 23.05 4.01 -19.87
C HIS A 565 24.06 4.64 -20.84
N ALA A 566 24.50 5.88 -20.58
CA ALA A 566 25.45 6.58 -21.46
C ALA A 566 26.80 5.84 -21.60
N GLN A 567 27.24 5.11 -20.57
CA GLN A 567 28.47 4.31 -20.62
C GLN A 567 28.33 3.04 -21.48
N GLU A 568 27.15 2.42 -21.50
CA GLU A 568 26.86 1.28 -22.38
C GLU A 568 26.62 1.75 -23.82
N GLU A 569 25.90 2.87 -24.01
CA GLU A 569 25.68 3.47 -25.33
C GLU A 569 27.01 3.78 -26.03
N LYS A 570 27.95 4.43 -25.33
CA LYS A 570 29.32 4.66 -25.83
C LYS A 570 30.04 3.36 -26.20
N ALA A 571 29.92 2.33 -25.36
CA ALA A 571 30.54 1.03 -25.62
C ALA A 571 29.95 0.32 -26.84
N ILE A 572 28.65 0.48 -27.12
CA ILE A 572 27.97 -0.04 -28.31
C ILE A 572 28.40 0.74 -29.56
N LEU A 573 28.51 2.06 -29.46
CA LEU A 573 28.94 2.93 -30.55
C LEU A 573 30.46 2.86 -30.84
N GLY A 574 31.24 2.27 -29.93
CA GLY A 574 32.70 2.15 -30.06
C GLY A 574 33.44 3.47 -29.85
N VAL A 575 32.88 4.39 -29.04
CA VAL A 575 33.40 5.75 -28.78
C VAL A 575 33.97 5.89 -27.37
#